data_AF-A0A259HCU6-F1
#
_entry.id   AF-A0A259HCU6-F1
#
_cell.length_a   1.000
_cell.length_b   1.000
_cell.length_c   1.000
_cell.angle_alpha   90.00
_cell.angle_beta   90.00
_cell.angle_gamma   90.00
#
_symmetry.space_group_name_H-M   'P 1'
#
loop_
_entity.id
_entity.type
_entity.pdbx_description
1 polymer ?
#
loop_
_entity_poly.entity_id
_entity_poly.type
_entity_poly.pdbx_seq_one_letter_code
_entity_poly.pdbx_strand_id
1 'polypeptide(L)'
;MTIGPKRRWWPRLLLGALAVTVVALAVFWSTISSYATTGTSYGARVACSCRYAGGRTLSDCAKDFEPGMELVSLSEDAKAKNVTARFAL
;
A
#
# COMPACT_ATOMS: atom_id res chain seq x y z
N MET A 1 34.52 -23.46 -16.19
CA MET A 1 33.24 -24.20 -16.25
C MET A 1 32.11 -23.20 -16.34
N THR A 2 31.58 -22.96 -17.53
CA THR A 2 30.45 -22.05 -17.77
C THR A 2 29.15 -22.85 -17.82
N ILE A 3 28.22 -22.52 -16.93
CA ILE A 3 26.89 -23.12 -16.80
C ILE A 3 26.05 -22.71 -18.01
N GLY A 4 25.75 -23.64 -18.92
CA GLY A 4 24.77 -23.44 -19.99
C GLY A 4 23.48 -24.20 -19.67
N PRO A 5 22.42 -23.56 -19.13
CA PRO A 5 21.19 -24.27 -18.84
C PRO A 5 20.47 -24.61 -20.14
N LYS A 6 20.08 -25.88 -20.26
CA LYS A 6 19.29 -26.46 -21.36
C LYS A 6 18.08 -25.55 -21.66
N ARG A 7 18.00 -24.98 -22.86
CA ARG A 7 17.34 -23.69 -23.18
C ARG A 7 15.82 -23.71 -23.43
N ARG A 8 15.08 -24.81 -23.18
CA ARG A 8 13.64 -24.93 -23.58
C ARG A 8 12.59 -24.99 -22.46
N TRP A 9 12.99 -25.33 -21.23
CA TRP A 9 12.11 -25.51 -20.07
C TRP A 9 12.04 -24.30 -19.12
N TRP A 10 13.12 -23.52 -19.00
CA TRP A 10 13.14 -22.26 -18.24
C TRP A 10 12.05 -21.26 -18.61
N PRO A 11 11.78 -20.96 -19.91
CA PRO A 11 10.70 -20.03 -20.25
C PRO A 11 9.33 -20.55 -19.81
N ARG A 12 9.12 -21.87 -19.79
CA ARG A 12 7.87 -22.49 -19.31
C ARG A 12 7.71 -22.38 -17.80
N LEU A 13 8.82 -22.53 -17.05
CA LEU A 13 8.81 -22.33 -15.60
C LEU A 13 8.54 -20.87 -15.24
N LEU A 14 9.15 -19.92 -15.96
CA LEU A 14 8.88 -18.49 -15.78
C LEU A 14 7.42 -18.14 -16.10
N LEU A 15 6.87 -18.67 -17.19
CA LEU A 15 5.46 -18.52 -17.54
C LEU A 15 4.53 -19.11 -16.47
N GLY A 16 4.86 -20.30 -15.96
CA GLY A 16 4.11 -20.93 -14.87
C GLY A 16 4.13 -20.09 -13.59
N ALA A 17 5.31 -19.59 -13.19
CA ALA A 17 5.45 -18.72 -12.03
C ALA A 17 4.63 -17.42 -12.20
N LEU A 18 4.75 -16.77 -13.36
CA LEU A 18 3.99 -15.56 -13.67
C LEU A 18 2.48 -15.80 -13.62
N ALA A 19 2.01 -16.91 -14.20
CA ALA A 19 0.59 -17.28 -14.17
C ALA A 19 0.09 -17.48 -12.74
N VAL A 20 0.85 -18.16 -11.89
CA VAL A 20 0.51 -18.35 -10.47
C VAL A 20 0.46 -17.02 -9.74
N THR A 21 1.42 -16.11 -9.96
CA THR A 21 1.41 -14.77 -9.34
C THR A 21 0.18 -13.96 -9.76
N VAL A 22 -0.19 -13.98 -11.05
CA VAL A 22 -1.38 -13.28 -11.55
C VAL A 22 -2.66 -13.85 -10.95
N VAL A 23 -2.79 -15.17 -10.88
CA VAL A 23 -3.96 -15.83 -10.26
C VAL A 23 -4.06 -15.47 -8.77
N ALA A 24 -2.95 -15.52 -8.05
CA ALA A 24 -2.92 -15.12 -6.64
C ALA A 24 -3.37 -13.67 -6.46
N LEU A 25 -2.82 -12.72 -7.24
CA LEU A 25 -3.23 -11.32 -7.19
C LEU A 25 -4.72 -11.14 -7.48
N ALA A 26 -5.26 -11.83 -8.48
CA ALA A 26 -6.68 -11.77 -8.82
C ALA A 26 -7.58 -12.27 -7.68
N VAL A 27 -7.19 -13.36 -7.00
CA VAL A 27 -7.94 -13.93 -5.87
C VAL A 27 -7.91 -13.00 -4.65
N PHE A 28 -6.77 -12.37 -4.36
CA PHE A 28 -6.61 -11.51 -3.19
C PHE A 28 -6.97 -10.04 -3.44
N TRP A 29 -7.32 -9.66 -4.67
CA TRP A 29 -7.54 -8.27 -5.07
C TRP A 29 -8.60 -7.55 -4.25
N SER A 30 -9.75 -8.19 -4.02
CA SER A 30 -10.86 -7.60 -3.26
C SER A 30 -10.48 -7.36 -1.80
N THR A 31 -9.76 -8.31 -1.21
CA THR A 31 -9.23 -8.22 0.16
C THR A 31 -8.24 -7.07 0.29
N ILE A 32 -7.24 -7.00 -0.60
CA ILE A 32 -6.23 -5.92 -0.61
C ILE A 32 -6.92 -4.56 -0.75
N SER A 33 -7.87 -4.44 -1.68
CA SER A 33 -8.62 -3.20 -1.91
C SER A 33 -9.44 -2.77 -0.69
N SER A 34 -10.04 -3.72 0.02
CA SER A 34 -10.84 -3.46 1.22
C SER A 34 -9.97 -2.99 2.38
N TYR A 35 -8.81 -3.63 2.59
CA TYR A 35 -7.84 -3.19 3.59
C TYR A 35 -7.24 -1.83 3.24
N ALA A 36 -6.88 -1.58 1.99
CA ALA A 36 -6.38 -0.29 1.52
C ALA A 36 -7.40 0.83 1.79
N THR A 37 -8.66 0.61 1.44
CA THR A 37 -9.75 1.58 1.68
C THR A 37 -9.96 1.85 3.17
N THR A 38 -9.92 0.80 3.99
CA THR A 38 -10.07 0.92 5.44
C THR A 38 -8.90 1.70 6.04
N GLY A 39 -7.67 1.35 5.66
CA GLY A 39 -6.45 2.02 6.12
C GLY A 39 -6.42 3.49 5.71
N THR A 40 -6.77 3.83 4.46
CA THR A 40 -6.82 5.24 4.03
C THR A 40 -7.92 6.02 4.74
N SER A 41 -9.10 5.44 4.92
CA SER A 41 -10.22 6.12 5.60
C SER A 41 -9.91 6.39 7.06
N TYR A 42 -9.35 5.40 7.75
CA TYR A 42 -8.90 5.52 9.13
C TYR A 42 -7.73 6.51 9.26
N GLY A 43 -6.69 6.35 8.42
CA GLY A 43 -5.50 7.19 8.43
C GLY A 43 -5.81 8.66 8.16
N ALA A 44 -6.72 8.96 7.23
CA ALA A 44 -7.17 10.33 6.98
C ALA A 44 -7.84 10.96 8.21
N ARG A 45 -8.71 10.21 8.91
CA ARG A 45 -9.38 10.68 10.13
C ARG A 45 -8.42 10.92 11.28
N VAL A 46 -7.52 9.96 11.53
CA VAL A 46 -6.51 10.07 12.60
C VAL A 46 -5.57 11.24 12.31
N ALA A 47 -5.04 11.32 11.10
CA ALA A 47 -4.12 12.39 10.72
C ALA A 47 -4.78 13.78 10.77
N CYS A 48 -6.02 13.91 10.28
CA CYS A 48 -6.77 15.17 10.34
C CYS A 48 -7.00 15.61 11.80
N SER A 49 -7.42 14.68 12.67
CA SER A 49 -7.63 14.93 14.10
C SER A 49 -6.33 15.34 14.79
N CYS A 50 -5.25 14.58 14.58
CA CYS A 50 -3.94 14.87 15.15
C CYS A 50 -3.38 16.23 14.69
N ARG A 51 -3.53 16.55 13.39
CA ARG A 51 -3.00 17.79 12.79
C ARG A 51 -3.75 19.04 13.24
N TYR A 52 -5.09 18.99 13.23
CA TYR A 52 -5.92 20.19 13.45
C TYR A 52 -6.53 20.29 14.84
N ALA A 53 -6.86 19.18 15.48
CA ALA A 53 -7.30 19.18 16.89
C ALA A 53 -6.12 19.02 17.86
N GLY A 54 -5.14 18.17 17.52
CA GLY A 54 -3.95 17.95 18.34
C GLY A 54 -2.81 18.95 18.13
N GLY A 55 -2.88 19.78 17.07
CA GLY A 55 -1.88 20.82 16.79
C GLY A 55 -0.48 20.30 16.41
N ARG A 56 -0.34 19.00 16.14
CA ARG A 56 0.93 18.37 15.73
C ARG A 56 1.23 18.60 14.26
N THR A 57 2.48 18.36 13.85
CA THR A 57 2.83 18.34 12.42
C THR A 57 2.31 17.05 11.76
N LEU A 58 1.99 17.10 10.47
CA LEU A 58 1.46 15.94 9.74
C LEU A 58 2.39 14.74 9.78
N SER A 59 3.71 14.98 9.75
CA SER A 59 4.73 13.92 9.85
C SER A 59 4.73 13.20 11.18
N ASP A 60 4.33 13.88 12.26
CA ASP A 60 4.24 13.25 13.58
C ASP A 60 2.98 12.39 13.69
N CYS A 61 1.88 12.83 13.06
CA CYS A 61 0.63 12.08 13.03
C CYS A 61 0.72 10.73 12.31
N ALA A 62 1.67 10.57 11.38
CA ALA A 62 1.91 9.28 10.72
C ALA A 62 2.44 8.20 11.69
N LYS A 63 3.00 8.59 12.84
CA LYS A 63 3.45 7.64 13.88
C LYS A 63 2.31 7.04 14.69
N ASP A 64 1.13 7.66 14.64
CA ASP A 64 -0.08 7.16 15.32
C ASP A 64 -0.83 6.12 14.46
N PHE A 65 -0.23 5.65 13.37
CA PHE A 65 -0.80 4.63 12.50
C PHE A 65 -0.63 3.22 13.08
N GLU A 66 -1.63 2.38 12.83
CA GLU A 66 -1.58 0.98 13.21
C GLU A 66 -0.59 0.19 12.35
N PRO A 67 -0.04 -0.93 12.87
CA PRO A 67 0.80 -1.84 12.08
C PRO A 67 0.12 -2.26 10.77
N GLY A 68 0.87 -2.27 9.68
CA GLY A 68 0.36 -2.58 8.34
C GLY A 68 -0.18 -1.38 7.55
N MET A 69 -0.15 -0.17 8.11
CA MET A 69 -0.48 1.07 7.40
C MET A 69 0.75 1.78 6.79
N GLU A 70 1.91 1.10 6.72
CA GLU A 70 3.17 1.70 6.24
C GLU A 70 3.10 2.18 4.78
N LEU A 71 2.21 1.60 3.99
CA LEU A 71 1.96 1.97 2.59
C LEU A 71 0.95 3.12 2.44
N VAL A 72 0.42 3.66 3.54
CA VAL A 72 -0.49 4.81 3.54
C VAL A 72 0.33 6.09 3.60
N SER A 73 0.22 6.90 2.54
CA SER A 73 0.80 8.23 2.45
C SER A 73 -0.22 9.31 2.81
N LEU A 74 0.26 10.43 3.37
CA LEU A 74 -0.57 11.57 3.76
C LEU A 74 -0.23 12.81 2.94
N SER A 75 -1.26 13.57 2.59
CA SER A 75 -1.14 14.87 1.92
C SER A 75 -2.10 15.88 2.56
N GLU A 76 -1.59 17.05 2.91
CA GLU A 76 -2.36 18.11 3.57
C GLU A 76 -2.75 19.22 2.58
N ASP A 77 -4.00 19.68 2.68
CA ASP A 77 -4.47 20.97 2.17
C ASP A 77 -4.81 21.88 3.36
N ALA A 78 -3.86 22.75 3.70
CA ALA A 78 -4.00 23.65 4.84
C ALA A 78 -5.08 24.72 4.64
N LYS A 79 -5.39 25.10 3.40
CA LYS A 79 -6.40 26.12 3.10
C LYS A 79 -7.81 25.57 3.35
N ALA A 80 -8.04 24.33 2.93
CA ALA A 80 -9.31 23.63 3.15
C ALA A 80 -9.40 22.91 4.51
N LYS A 81 -8.34 22.93 5.32
CA LYS A 81 -8.20 22.14 6.56
C LYS A 81 -8.52 20.66 6.33
N ASN A 82 -7.88 20.08 5.33
CA ASN A 82 -8.14 18.71 4.89
C ASN A 82 -6.84 17.90 4.85
N VAL A 83 -6.94 16.62 5.19
CA VAL A 83 -5.85 15.65 5.04
C VAL A 83 -6.37 14.47 4.22
N THR A 84 -5.68 14.19 3.12
CA THR A 84 -5.96 13.06 2.24
C THR A 84 -4.96 11.94 2.52
N ALA A 85 -5.47 10.73 2.72
CA ALA A 85 -4.65 9.52 2.81
C ALA A 85 -4.76 8.70 1.52
N ARG A 86 -3.65 8.16 1.03
CA ARG A 86 -3.59 7.32 -0.18
C ARG A 86 -2.75 6.08 0.06
N PHE A 87 -3.23 4.95 -0.43
CA PHE A 87 -2.50 3.68 -0.38
C PHE A 87 -1.66 3.53 -1.66
N ALA A 88 -0.47 2.94 -1.54
CA ALA A 88 0.48 2.76 -2.64
C ALA A 88 0.14 1.55 -3.54
N LEU A 89 -1.03 1.58 -4.18
CA LEU A 89 -1.46 0.59 -5.20
C LEU A 89 -1.75 1.27 -6.54
#